data_AF-A0A6M2AAE9-F1
#
_entry.id   AF-A0A6M2AAE9-F1
#
_cell.length_a   1.000
_cell.length_b   1.000
_cell.length_c   1.000
_cell.angle_alpha   90.00
_cell.angle_beta   90.00
_cell.angle_gamma   90.00
#
_symmetry.space_group_name_H-M   'P 1'
#
loop_
_entity.id
_entity.type
_entity.pdbx_description
1 polymer ?
#
loop_
_entity_poly.entity_id
_entity_poly.type
_entity_poly.pdbx_seq_one_letter_code
_entity_poly.pdbx_strand_id
1 'polypeptide(L)'
;MKEKKMFIVSVWFGFVLLSRLLKVSFPVGESAASIYCMAAALPVLAYFLPSRYSFPLVGGVFFLISSLPITAGIPTLLAALSWSLSKEKKTPSILFHTLFSALAISLFILSPSGAEAWPYALYWLIPIACSFVRPRLATRALSSTFIAHATGSVIWAYLVPLSSGQWLTLIPVVAVERLLLAALSVGLIGTIAWVTSLLPSSQPEASSSLNL
;
A
#
# COMPACT_ATOMS: atom_id res chain seq x y z
N MET A 1 -22.21 -3.29 -16.39
CA MET A 1 -20.78 -3.09 -16.05
C MET A 1 -20.47 -1.72 -15.41
N LYS A 2 -21.10 -0.61 -15.84
CA LYS A 2 -20.90 0.73 -15.26
C LYS A 2 -21.35 0.84 -13.79
N GLU A 3 -22.49 0.25 -13.46
CA GLU A 3 -23.08 0.23 -12.11
C GLU A 3 -22.19 -0.48 -11.08
N LYS A 4 -21.66 -1.67 -11.41
CA LYS A 4 -20.72 -2.39 -10.53
C LYS A 4 -19.44 -1.58 -10.25
N LYS A 5 -18.93 -0.83 -11.23
CA LYS A 5 -17.75 0.03 -11.05
C LYS A 5 -18.05 1.24 -10.16
N MET A 6 -19.21 1.88 -10.33
CA MET A 6 -19.61 3.00 -9.46
C MET A 6 -19.86 2.54 -8.03
N PHE A 7 -20.48 1.37 -7.84
CA PHE A 7 -20.68 0.79 -6.51
C PHE A 7 -19.36 0.51 -5.79
N ILE A 8 -18.36 -0.06 -6.47
CA ILE A 8 -17.02 -0.30 -5.89
C ILE A 8 -16.38 1.01 -5.45
N VAL A 9 -16.46 2.07 -6.27
CA VAL A 9 -15.93 3.38 -5.92
C VAL A 9 -16.65 3.96 -4.69
N SER A 10 -17.97 3.85 -4.62
CA SER A 10 -18.76 4.34 -3.47
C SER A 10 -18.47 3.59 -2.17
N VAL A 11 -18.37 2.25 -2.21
CA VAL A 11 -17.97 1.42 -1.05
C VAL A 11 -16.57 1.81 -0.58
N TRP A 12 -15.66 2.04 -1.52
CA TRP A 12 -14.29 2.44 -1.20
C TRP A 12 -14.25 3.83 -0.56
N PHE A 13 -14.99 4.79 -1.09
CA PHE A 13 -15.11 6.13 -0.51
C PHE A 13 -15.74 6.09 0.89
N GLY A 14 -16.77 5.25 1.09
CA GLY A 14 -17.38 4.99 2.38
C GLY A 14 -16.39 4.38 3.39
N PHE A 15 -15.55 3.44 2.96
CA PHE A 15 -14.50 2.86 3.81
C PHE A 15 -13.44 3.89 4.23
N VAL A 16 -13.01 4.77 3.32
CA VAL A 16 -12.08 5.86 3.64
C VAL A 16 -12.69 6.91 4.57
N LEU A 17 -13.98 7.21 4.43
CA LEU A 17 -14.68 8.08 5.36
C LEU A 17 -14.84 7.42 6.73
N LEU A 18 -15.20 6.14 6.77
CA LEU A 18 -15.36 5.37 8.01
C LEU A 18 -14.02 5.21 8.75
N SER A 19 -12.92 5.04 8.02
CA SER A 19 -11.60 4.92 8.65
C SER A 19 -11.12 6.21 9.32
N ARG A 20 -11.65 7.37 8.93
CA ARG A 20 -11.44 8.63 9.67
C ARG A 20 -12.18 8.66 11.01
N LEU A 21 -13.20 7.83 11.19
CA LEU A 21 -13.98 7.72 12.42
C LEU A 21 -13.39 6.69 13.39
N LEU A 22 -12.65 5.71 12.88
CA LEU A 22 -11.98 4.69 13.71
C LEU A 22 -10.71 5.25 14.34
N LYS A 23 -10.81 5.66 15.61
CA LYS A 23 -9.65 5.95 16.47
C LYS A 23 -9.14 4.63 17.08
N VAL A 24 -8.34 3.87 16.33
CA VAL A 24 -7.62 2.71 16.89
C VAL A 24 -6.31 3.19 17.51
N SER A 25 -6.24 3.21 18.83
CA SER A 25 -5.02 3.53 19.57
C SER A 25 -4.07 2.33 19.47
N PHE A 26 -3.02 2.44 18.66
CA PHE A 26 -1.89 1.52 18.73
C PHE A 26 -0.91 1.98 19.82
N PRO A 27 0.01 1.13 20.31
CA PRO A 27 0.97 1.48 21.37
C PRO A 27 1.89 2.66 21.07
N VAL A 28 1.83 3.23 19.85
CA VAL A 28 2.61 4.39 19.39
C VAL A 28 1.66 5.49 18.89
N GLY A 29 0.96 6.15 19.84
CA GLY A 29 0.31 7.45 19.61
C GLY A 29 -1.13 7.46 19.08
N GLU A 30 -1.91 8.44 19.56
CA GLU A 30 -3.37 8.57 19.45
C GLU A 30 -3.93 8.87 18.03
N SER A 31 -3.09 9.01 16.99
CA SER A 31 -3.51 9.42 15.64
C SER A 31 -3.21 8.40 14.52
N ALA A 32 -2.74 7.19 14.85
CA ALA A 32 -2.16 6.29 13.86
C ALA A 32 -3.18 5.51 13.00
N ALA A 33 -4.40 5.27 13.49
CA ALA A 33 -5.40 4.43 12.80
C ALA A 33 -5.87 4.95 11.44
N SER A 34 -6.08 6.26 11.32
CA SER A 34 -6.54 6.88 10.07
C SER A 34 -5.44 6.81 9.00
N ILE A 35 -4.17 6.95 9.41
CA ILE A 35 -2.99 6.78 8.56
C ILE A 35 -2.84 5.32 8.12
N TYR A 36 -3.03 4.37 9.03
CA TYR A 36 -2.97 2.94 8.73
C TYR A 36 -4.04 2.49 7.74
N CYS A 37 -5.27 2.94 7.92
CA CYS A 37 -6.35 2.58 7.02
C CYS A 37 -6.20 3.24 5.64
N MET A 38 -5.70 4.48 5.57
CA MET A 38 -5.38 5.12 4.29
C MET A 38 -4.21 4.41 3.59
N ALA A 39 -3.16 4.06 4.33
CA ALA A 39 -2.02 3.31 3.81
C ALA A 39 -2.42 1.91 3.30
N ALA A 40 -3.41 1.26 3.92
CA ALA A 40 -3.96 -0.02 3.45
C ALA A 40 -4.93 0.13 2.28
N ALA A 41 -5.73 1.20 2.25
CA ALA A 41 -6.79 1.40 1.26
C ALA A 41 -6.24 1.75 -0.12
N LEU A 42 -5.23 2.63 -0.23
CA LEU A 42 -4.74 3.10 -1.54
C LEU A 42 -4.13 2.01 -2.43
N PRO A 43 -3.34 1.05 -1.92
CA PRO A 43 -2.95 -0.14 -2.68
C PRO A 43 -4.15 -0.99 -3.13
N VAL A 44 -5.23 -1.01 -2.33
CA VAL A 44 -6.49 -1.69 -2.68
C VAL A 44 -7.21 -0.96 -3.81
N LEU A 45 -7.19 0.37 -3.87
CA LEU A 45 -7.71 1.11 -5.02
C LEU A 45 -6.94 0.76 -6.30
N ALA A 46 -5.61 0.69 -6.21
CA ALA A 46 -4.75 0.30 -7.32
C ALA A 46 -5.03 -1.14 -7.81
N TYR A 47 -5.55 -2.03 -6.95
CA TYR A 47 -5.94 -3.38 -7.34
C TYR A 47 -7.09 -3.39 -8.36
N PHE A 48 -8.13 -2.57 -8.14
CA PHE A 48 -9.35 -2.54 -8.97
C PHE A 48 -9.21 -1.68 -10.23
N LEU A 49 -8.19 -0.83 -10.30
CA LEU A 49 -7.92 -0.01 -11.48
C LEU A 49 -7.01 -0.74 -12.49
N PRO A 50 -7.16 -0.45 -13.80
CA PRO A 50 -6.15 -0.80 -14.81
C PRO A 50 -4.82 -0.10 -14.50
N SER A 51 -3.69 -0.77 -14.74
CA SER A 51 -2.33 -0.30 -14.40
C SER A 51 -2.03 1.12 -14.88
N ARG A 52 -2.49 1.47 -16.09
CA ARG A 52 -2.34 2.80 -16.71
C ARG A 52 -3.05 3.94 -15.97
N TYR A 53 -4.06 3.65 -15.15
CA TYR A 53 -4.81 4.66 -14.38
C TYR A 53 -4.49 4.61 -12.89
N SER A 54 -4.03 3.47 -12.38
CA SER A 54 -3.72 3.32 -10.95
C SER A 54 -2.65 4.30 -10.46
N PHE A 55 -1.58 4.53 -11.22
CA PHE A 55 -0.48 5.40 -10.79
C PHE A 55 -0.87 6.90 -10.73
N PRO A 56 -1.38 7.54 -11.81
CA PRO A 56 -1.72 8.96 -11.77
C PRO A 56 -2.92 9.26 -10.86
N LEU A 57 -3.89 8.34 -10.75
CA LEU A 57 -5.08 8.57 -9.94
C LEU A 57 -4.79 8.40 -8.45
N VAL A 58 -3.99 7.40 -8.05
CA VAL A 58 -3.55 7.24 -6.66
C VAL A 58 -2.62 8.39 -6.24
N GLY A 59 -1.69 8.80 -7.13
CA GLY A 59 -0.81 9.94 -6.87
C GLY A 59 -1.56 11.27 -6.76
N GLY A 60 -2.50 11.53 -7.67
CA GLY A 60 -3.32 12.75 -7.67
C GLY A 60 -4.26 12.84 -6.46
N VAL A 61 -4.97 11.74 -6.13
CA VAL A 61 -5.88 11.70 -4.97
C VAL A 61 -5.11 11.88 -3.66
N PHE A 62 -3.91 11.30 -3.52
CA PHE A 62 -3.14 11.46 -2.29
C PHE A 62 -2.55 12.88 -2.15
N PHE A 63 -1.99 13.43 -3.24
CA PHE A 63 -1.41 14.78 -3.23
C PHE A 63 -2.45 15.85 -2.87
N LEU A 64 -3.71 15.65 -3.28
CA LEU A 64 -4.81 16.58 -2.99
C LEU A 64 -5.37 16.44 -1.56
N ILE A 65 -5.21 15.30 -0.89
CA ILE A 65 -5.87 15.00 0.38
C ILE A 65 -4.93 15.09 1.59
N SER A 66 -3.61 14.94 1.40
CA SER A 66 -2.66 14.96 2.52
C SER A 66 -2.02 16.33 2.75
N SER A 67 -2.12 16.87 3.96
CA SER A 67 -1.29 18.00 4.44
C SER A 67 0.15 17.60 4.77
N LEU A 68 0.50 16.31 4.63
CA LEU A 68 1.82 15.72 4.92
C LEU A 68 2.39 15.00 3.67
N PRO A 69 2.63 15.72 2.57
CA PRO A 69 2.97 15.11 1.27
C PRO A 69 4.29 14.32 1.31
N ILE A 70 5.26 14.73 2.14
CA ILE A 70 6.60 14.14 2.17
C ILE A 70 6.63 12.85 2.99
N THR A 71 6.15 12.89 4.24
CA THR A 71 6.26 11.75 5.17
C THR A 71 5.18 10.69 4.99
N ALA A 72 4.05 11.02 4.36
CA ALA A 72 2.98 10.07 4.10
C ALA A 72 2.72 9.84 2.60
N GLY A 73 2.91 10.85 1.75
CA GLY A 73 2.56 10.78 0.33
C GLY A 73 3.52 10.03 -0.54
N ILE A 74 4.81 10.34 -0.44
CA ILE A 74 5.84 9.63 -1.20
C ILE A 74 5.82 8.13 -0.86
N PRO A 75 5.79 7.70 0.44
CA PRO A 75 5.63 6.30 0.80
C PRO A 75 4.43 5.62 0.15
N THR A 76 3.27 6.27 0.21
CA THR A 76 2.01 5.70 -0.31
C THR A 76 2.03 5.58 -1.83
N LEU A 77 2.57 6.57 -2.53
CA LEU A 77 2.69 6.54 -3.99
C LEU A 77 3.59 5.39 -4.45
N LEU A 78 4.75 5.21 -3.80
CA LEU A 78 5.69 4.14 -4.12
C LEU A 78 5.14 2.76 -3.76
N ALA A 79 4.36 2.65 -2.67
CA ALA A 79 3.64 1.43 -2.32
C ALA A 79 2.61 1.05 -3.40
N ALA A 80 1.85 2.03 -3.92
CA ALA A 80 0.90 1.80 -5.01
C ALA A 80 1.61 1.41 -6.32
N LEU A 81 2.75 2.03 -6.62
CA LEU A 81 3.60 1.67 -7.77
C LEU A 81 4.10 0.23 -7.65
N SER A 82 4.66 -0.16 -6.49
CA SER A 82 5.08 -1.54 -6.19
C SER A 82 3.95 -2.54 -6.46
N TRP A 83 2.75 -2.25 -5.98
CA TRP A 83 1.59 -3.12 -6.16
C TRP A 83 1.16 -3.25 -7.62
N SER A 84 1.22 -2.15 -8.38
CA SER A 84 0.88 -2.10 -9.80
C SER A 84 1.88 -2.89 -10.65
N LEU A 85 3.19 -2.68 -10.44
CA LEU A 85 4.24 -3.41 -11.15
C LEU A 85 4.18 -4.92 -10.90
N SER A 86 3.86 -5.30 -9.66
CA SER A 86 3.69 -6.70 -9.26
C SER A 86 2.41 -7.35 -9.80
N LYS A 87 1.50 -6.57 -10.41
CA LYS A 87 0.30 -7.08 -11.12
C LYS A 87 0.62 -7.60 -12.51
N GLU A 88 1.46 -6.87 -13.21
CA GLU A 88 1.57 -6.92 -14.68
C GLU A 88 2.61 -7.94 -15.13
N LYS A 89 3.87 -7.74 -14.74
CA LYS A 89 5.02 -8.48 -15.27
C LYS A 89 6.06 -8.73 -14.18
N LYS A 90 6.63 -9.94 -14.17
CA LYS A 90 7.62 -10.35 -13.17
C LYS A 90 8.92 -9.53 -13.26
N THR A 91 9.44 -9.29 -14.46
CA THR A 91 10.71 -8.58 -14.68
C THR A 91 10.74 -7.14 -14.14
N PRO A 92 9.79 -6.24 -14.48
CA PRO A 92 9.81 -4.87 -13.94
C PRO A 92 9.57 -4.83 -12.43
N SER A 93 8.83 -5.79 -11.87
CA SER A 93 8.65 -5.93 -10.41
C SER A 93 9.96 -6.27 -9.71
N ILE A 94 10.70 -7.27 -10.20
CA ILE A 94 12.02 -7.65 -9.65
C ILE A 94 12.99 -6.46 -9.74
N LEU A 95 13.07 -5.81 -10.91
CA LEU A 95 13.99 -4.69 -11.12
C LEU A 95 13.68 -3.54 -10.16
N PHE A 96 12.41 -3.12 -10.08
CA PHE A 96 11.98 -2.05 -9.20
C PHE A 96 12.26 -2.38 -7.73
N HIS A 97 11.82 -3.54 -7.24
CA HIS A 97 12.04 -3.91 -5.83
C HIS A 97 13.52 -4.04 -5.49
N THR A 98 14.34 -4.57 -6.39
CA THR A 98 15.78 -4.73 -6.15
C THR A 98 16.47 -3.37 -6.09
N LEU A 99 16.30 -2.54 -7.11
CA LEU A 99 16.93 -1.22 -7.18
C LEU A 99 16.46 -0.31 -6.05
N PHE A 100 15.15 -0.30 -5.80
CA PHE A 100 14.57 0.53 -4.75
C PHE A 100 15.05 0.12 -3.36
N SER A 101 15.00 -1.18 -3.05
CA SER A 101 15.47 -1.67 -1.76
C SER A 101 16.97 -1.45 -1.57
N ALA A 102 17.79 -1.68 -2.60
CA ALA A 102 19.22 -1.42 -2.52
C ALA A 102 19.51 0.08 -2.25
N LEU A 103 18.80 0.97 -2.93
CA LEU A 103 18.91 2.41 -2.71
C LEU A 103 18.47 2.80 -1.30
N ALA A 104 17.34 2.29 -0.82
CA ALA A 104 16.85 2.57 0.52
C ALA A 104 17.83 2.10 1.61
N ILE A 105 18.35 0.86 1.49
CA ILE A 105 19.37 0.32 2.40
C ILE A 105 20.58 1.24 2.44
N SER A 106 21.06 1.64 1.26
CA SER A 106 22.24 2.50 1.13
C SER A 106 22.01 3.86 1.80
N LEU A 107 20.89 4.52 1.50
CA LEU A 107 20.57 5.82 2.10
C LEU A 107 20.39 5.74 3.62
N PHE A 108 19.76 4.68 4.14
CA PHE A 108 19.63 4.53 5.58
C PHE A 108 20.97 4.32 6.27
N ILE A 109 21.83 3.46 5.74
CA ILE A 109 23.17 3.21 6.29
C ILE A 109 24.06 4.46 6.20
N LEU A 110 23.84 5.34 5.22
CA LEU A 110 24.56 6.62 5.13
C LEU A 110 24.15 7.62 6.22
N SER A 111 23.05 7.40 6.94
CA SER A 111 22.71 8.19 8.13
C SER A 111 23.51 7.71 9.35
N PRO A 112 23.94 8.59 10.27
CA PRO A 112 24.75 8.20 11.42
C PRO A 112 24.10 7.11 12.28
N SER A 113 22.82 7.26 12.64
CA SER A 113 22.11 6.27 13.44
C SER A 113 21.72 5.02 12.65
N GLY A 114 21.49 5.14 11.34
CA GLY A 114 21.16 4.00 10.48
C GLY A 114 22.37 3.10 10.18
N ALA A 115 23.59 3.64 10.18
CA ALA A 115 24.81 2.84 10.08
C ALA A 115 24.93 1.84 11.25
N GLU A 116 24.69 2.31 12.47
CA GLU A 116 24.72 1.48 13.68
C GLU A 116 23.50 0.55 13.78
N ALA A 117 22.35 0.99 13.25
CA ALA A 117 21.12 0.22 13.23
C ALA A 117 20.87 -0.52 11.90
N TRP A 118 21.92 -0.85 11.14
CA TRP A 118 21.81 -1.51 9.84
C TRP A 118 20.92 -2.78 9.80
N PRO A 119 20.78 -3.61 10.87
CA PRO A 119 19.88 -4.77 10.83
C PRO A 119 18.42 -4.38 10.57
N TYR A 120 18.02 -3.17 10.95
CA TYR A 120 16.69 -2.63 10.68
C TYR A 120 16.39 -2.55 9.17
N ALA A 121 17.39 -2.19 8.37
CA ALA A 121 17.25 -2.05 6.92
C ALA A 121 17.05 -3.40 6.20
N LEU A 122 17.34 -4.53 6.85
CA LEU A 122 17.17 -5.87 6.26
C LEU A 122 15.72 -6.21 5.93
N TYR A 123 14.75 -5.53 6.55
CA TYR A 123 13.34 -5.63 6.16
C TYR A 123 13.11 -5.33 4.68
N TRP A 124 13.96 -4.51 4.06
CA TRP A 124 13.79 -4.11 2.67
C TRP A 124 14.28 -5.17 1.68
N LEU A 125 14.82 -6.29 2.17
CA LEU A 125 15.01 -7.50 1.36
C LEU A 125 13.68 -8.26 1.15
N ILE A 126 12.65 -8.01 1.95
CA ILE A 126 11.36 -8.70 1.83
C ILE A 126 10.66 -8.40 0.49
N PRO A 127 10.54 -7.15 0.00
CA PRO A 127 10.03 -6.86 -1.34
C PRO A 127 10.78 -7.62 -2.45
N ILE A 128 12.11 -7.76 -2.32
CA ILE A 128 12.94 -8.51 -3.26
C ILE A 128 12.50 -9.98 -3.24
N ALA A 129 12.49 -10.61 -2.07
CA ALA A 129 12.05 -12.01 -1.90
C ALA A 129 10.62 -12.24 -2.43
N CYS A 130 9.70 -11.31 -2.18
CA CYS A 130 8.32 -11.35 -2.67
C CYS A 130 8.23 -11.34 -4.22
N SER A 131 9.25 -10.84 -4.91
CA SER A 131 9.30 -10.79 -6.38
C SER A 131 9.67 -12.14 -7.01
N PHE A 132 10.32 -13.02 -6.24
CA PHE A 132 10.76 -14.34 -6.71
C PHE A 132 9.70 -15.42 -6.50
N VAL A 133 8.85 -15.27 -5.48
CA VAL A 133 7.74 -16.18 -5.20
C VAL A 133 6.58 -16.00 -6.17
N ARG A 134 5.70 -17.00 -6.25
CA ARG A 134 4.51 -16.94 -7.11
C ARG A 134 3.66 -15.71 -6.75
N PRO A 135 3.26 -14.86 -7.71
CA PRO A 135 2.48 -13.67 -7.41
C PRO A 135 1.14 -14.07 -6.80
N ARG A 136 0.93 -13.66 -5.56
CA ARG A 136 -0.32 -13.83 -4.80
C ARG A 136 -0.72 -12.47 -4.25
N LEU A 137 -1.99 -12.34 -3.87
CA LEU A 137 -2.48 -11.10 -3.27
C LEU A 137 -1.69 -10.72 -2.02
N ALA A 138 -1.40 -11.71 -1.17
CA ALA A 138 -0.61 -11.53 0.05
C ALA A 138 0.83 -11.07 -0.22
N THR A 139 1.52 -11.63 -1.22
CA THR A 139 2.92 -11.25 -1.52
C THR A 139 3.01 -9.83 -2.07
N ARG A 140 2.01 -9.41 -2.85
CA ARG A 140 1.89 -8.04 -3.36
C ARG A 140 1.57 -7.04 -2.26
N ALA A 141 0.70 -7.41 -1.32
CA ALA A 141 0.40 -6.59 -0.17
C ALA A 141 1.63 -6.42 0.72
N LEU A 142 2.32 -7.51 1.00
CA LEU A 142 3.52 -7.49 1.80
C LEU A 142 4.61 -6.61 1.16
N SER A 143 4.92 -6.81 -0.13
CA SER A 143 5.92 -5.99 -0.82
C SER A 143 5.55 -4.50 -0.81
N SER A 144 4.29 -4.17 -1.08
CA SER A 144 3.80 -2.79 -1.08
C SER A 144 3.97 -2.10 0.28
N THR A 145 3.61 -2.78 1.37
CA THR A 145 3.75 -2.22 2.73
C THR A 145 5.21 -1.99 3.14
N PHE A 146 6.13 -2.86 2.72
CA PHE A 146 7.56 -2.71 2.99
C PHE A 146 8.23 -1.65 2.11
N ILE A 147 7.74 -1.40 0.90
CA ILE A 147 8.20 -0.27 0.06
C ILE A 147 7.77 1.07 0.68
N ALA A 148 6.52 1.18 1.14
CA ALA A 148 6.07 2.35 1.89
C ALA A 148 6.95 2.58 3.13
N HIS A 149 7.21 1.51 3.88
CA HIS A 149 8.03 1.56 5.07
C HIS A 149 9.47 1.98 4.80
N ALA A 150 10.14 1.38 3.81
CA ALA A 150 11.50 1.75 3.42
C ALA A 150 11.59 3.24 3.07
N THR A 151 10.64 3.74 2.28
CA THR A 151 10.56 5.16 1.92
C THR A 151 10.42 6.05 3.15
N GLY A 152 9.47 5.71 4.04
CA GLY A 152 9.21 6.45 5.25
C GLY A 152 10.42 6.46 6.18
N SER A 153 11.05 5.31 6.39
CA SER A 153 12.22 5.16 7.29
C SER A 153 13.44 5.93 6.79
N VAL A 154 13.70 5.95 5.48
CA VAL A 154 14.79 6.77 4.92
C VAL A 154 14.50 8.25 5.15
N ILE A 155 13.29 8.73 4.81
CA ILE A 155 12.91 10.13 5.07
C ILE A 155 13.06 10.46 6.56
N TRP A 156 12.58 9.58 7.43
CA TRP A 156 12.61 9.77 8.88
C TRP A 156 14.03 9.79 9.45
N ALA A 157 14.93 8.97 8.94
CA ALA A 157 16.34 8.93 9.36
C ALA A 157 17.07 10.27 9.14
N TYR A 158 16.63 11.08 8.16
CA TYR A 158 17.20 12.39 7.88
C TYR A 158 16.44 13.56 8.50
N LEU A 159 15.16 13.37 8.87
CA LEU A 159 14.32 14.44 9.42
C LEU A 159 14.17 14.37 10.95
N VAL A 160 14.32 13.19 11.55
CA VAL A 160 14.08 12.97 12.97
C VAL A 160 15.28 12.27 13.60
N PRO A 161 15.91 12.87 14.63
CA PRO A 161 17.12 12.34 15.24
C PRO A 161 16.77 11.19 16.21
N LEU A 162 16.44 10.02 15.67
CA LEU A 162 16.33 8.78 16.45
C LEU A 162 17.71 8.19 16.72
N SER A 163 17.91 7.67 17.92
CA SER A 163 19.11 6.89 18.27
C SER A 163 19.09 5.52 17.59
N SER A 164 20.27 4.92 17.43
CA SER A 164 20.40 3.56 16.89
C SER A 164 19.64 2.53 17.73
N GLY A 165 19.67 2.66 19.05
CA GLY A 165 18.86 1.85 19.97
C GLY A 165 17.36 1.94 19.69
N GLN A 166 16.83 3.14 19.42
CA GLN A 166 15.41 3.32 19.07
C GLN A 166 15.06 2.67 17.73
N TRP A 167 15.93 2.73 16.72
CA TRP A 167 15.71 1.99 15.47
C TRP A 167 15.65 0.48 15.69
N LEU A 168 16.53 -0.06 16.54
CA LEU A 168 16.56 -1.49 16.85
C LEU A 168 15.31 -1.95 17.62
N THR A 169 14.76 -1.15 18.53
CA THR A 169 13.51 -1.50 19.23
C THR A 169 12.29 -1.49 18.32
N LEU A 170 12.33 -0.75 17.21
CA LEU A 170 11.27 -0.76 16.20
C LEU A 170 11.23 -2.04 15.38
N ILE A 171 12.27 -2.89 15.40
CA ILE A 171 12.30 -4.12 14.60
C ILE A 171 11.05 -5.00 14.80
N PRO A 172 10.70 -5.44 16.02
CA PRO A 172 9.50 -6.25 16.24
C PRO A 172 8.20 -5.50 15.90
N VAL A 173 8.16 -4.19 16.17
CA VAL A 173 6.98 -3.33 15.89
C VAL A 173 6.69 -3.28 14.40
N VAL A 174 7.72 -3.04 13.58
CA VAL A 174 7.62 -3.00 12.12
C VAL A 174 7.12 -4.33 11.58
N ALA A 175 7.63 -5.46 12.08
CA ALA A 175 7.18 -6.78 11.65
C ALA A 175 5.66 -6.92 11.79
N VAL A 176 5.15 -6.62 12.98
CA VAL A 176 3.72 -6.73 13.31
C VAL A 176 2.90 -5.76 12.46
N GLU A 177 3.28 -4.48 12.41
CA GLU A 177 2.53 -3.47 11.66
C GLU A 177 2.45 -3.78 10.16
N ARG A 178 3.57 -4.21 9.55
CA ARG A 178 3.59 -4.50 8.11
C ARG A 178 2.79 -5.74 7.76
N LEU A 179 2.84 -6.78 8.60
CA LEU A 179 2.01 -7.97 8.43
C LEU A 179 0.53 -7.66 8.61
N LEU A 180 0.17 -6.86 9.63
CA LEU A 180 -1.21 -6.43 9.84
C LEU A 180 -1.74 -5.61 8.67
N LEU A 181 -0.96 -4.65 8.16
CA LEU A 181 -1.36 -3.86 6.99
C LEU A 181 -1.54 -4.72 5.74
N ALA A 182 -0.63 -5.67 5.50
CA ALA A 182 -0.76 -6.59 4.39
C ALA A 182 -2.03 -7.46 4.51
N ALA A 183 -2.31 -7.96 5.71
CA ALA A 183 -3.51 -8.74 6.00
C ALA A 183 -4.79 -7.91 5.83
N LEU A 184 -4.81 -6.67 6.30
CA LEU A 184 -5.93 -5.73 6.12
C LEU A 184 -6.19 -5.46 4.65
N SER A 185 -5.16 -5.19 3.84
CA SER A 185 -5.32 -4.99 2.40
C SER A 185 -5.89 -6.22 1.69
N VAL A 186 -5.41 -7.42 2.05
CA VAL A 186 -5.94 -8.69 1.52
C VAL A 186 -7.41 -8.89 1.92
N GLY A 187 -7.71 -8.69 3.20
CA GLY A 187 -9.07 -8.83 3.74
C GLY A 187 -10.05 -7.86 3.08
N LEU A 188 -9.66 -6.59 2.94
CA LEU A 188 -10.50 -5.58 2.28
C LEU A 188 -10.82 -5.94 0.83
N ILE A 189 -9.83 -6.42 0.07
CA ILE A 189 -10.05 -6.89 -1.31
C ILE A 189 -10.99 -8.09 -1.33
N GLY A 190 -10.81 -9.05 -0.41
CA GLY A 190 -11.68 -10.21 -0.26
C GLY A 190 -13.13 -9.81 0.03
N THR A 191 -13.34 -8.90 0.98
CA THR A 191 -14.66 -8.37 1.34
C THR A 191 -15.32 -7.67 0.16
N ILE A 192 -14.60 -6.80 -0.56
CA ILE A 192 -15.15 -6.12 -1.75
C ILE A 192 -15.54 -7.15 -2.82
N ALA A 193 -14.66 -8.12 -3.11
CA ALA A 193 -14.95 -9.17 -4.08
C ALA A 193 -16.20 -9.97 -3.69
N TRP A 194 -16.31 -10.37 -2.42
CA TRP A 194 -17.46 -11.08 -1.90
C TRP A 194 -18.76 -10.26 -2.03
N VAL A 195 -18.78 -9.01 -1.55
CA VAL A 195 -19.97 -8.15 -1.67
C VAL A 195 -20.37 -7.95 -3.13
N THR A 196 -19.41 -7.72 -4.04
CA THR A 196 -19.72 -7.54 -5.46
C THR A 196 -20.25 -8.80 -6.14
N SER A 197 -19.96 -9.99 -5.60
CA SER A 197 -20.51 -11.25 -6.08
C SER A 197 -22.00 -11.41 -5.73
N LEU A 198 -22.47 -10.73 -4.69
CA LEU A 198 -23.89 -10.72 -4.28
C LEU A 198 -24.74 -9.79 -5.16
N LEU A 199 -24.12 -8.88 -5.92
CA LEU A 199 -24.86 -7.96 -6.79
C LEU A 199 -25.36 -8.67 -8.06
N PRO A 200 -26.67 -8.55 -8.38
CA PRO A 200 -27.24 -9.11 -9.60
C PRO A 200 -26.41 -8.70 -10.82
N SER A 201 -26.11 -9.64 -11.70
CA SER A 201 -25.62 -9.29 -13.04
C SER A 201 -26.78 -8.64 -13.78
N SER A 202 -26.72 -7.33 -14.04
CA SER A 202 -27.59 -6.75 -15.07
C SER A 202 -27.31 -7.49 -16.37
N GLN A 203 -28.22 -8.40 -16.74
CA GLN A 203 -28.24 -8.95 -18.08
C GLN A 203 -28.42 -7.76 -19.02
N PRO A 204 -27.65 -7.63 -20.11
CA PRO A 204 -28.03 -6.69 -21.14
C PRO A 204 -29.45 -7.10 -21.56
N GLU A 205 -30.44 -6.23 -21.35
CA GLU A 205 -31.74 -6.40 -21.95
C GLU A 205 -31.48 -6.63 -23.44
N ALA A 206 -31.75 -7.84 -23.89
CA ALA A 206 -31.74 -8.14 -25.29
C ALA A 206 -32.68 -7.12 -25.91
N SER A 207 -32.15 -6.29 -26.80
CA SER A 207 -32.92 -5.43 -27.68
C SER A 207 -33.78 -6.33 -28.58
N SER A 208 -34.84 -6.89 -28.02
CA SER A 208 -35.88 -7.58 -28.74
C SER A 208 -36.77 -6.52 -29.37
N SER A 209 -37.01 -6.71 -30.66
CA SER A 209 -38.13 -6.17 -31.44
C SER A 209 -38.19 -4.66 -31.66
N LEU A 210 -37.42 -4.19 -32.64
CA LEU A 210 -37.95 -3.29 -33.68
C LEU A 210 -37.79 -3.98 -35.03
N ASN A 211 -38.60 -5.03 -35.22
CA ASN A 211 -39.04 -5.49 -36.54
C ASN A 211 -40.56 -5.29 -36.56
N LEU A 212 -40.99 -4.07 -36.91
CA LEU A 212 -42.31 -3.76 -37.44
C LEU A 212 -42.13 -2.64 -38.48
#